data_AF-A0A356IQC8-F1
#
_entry.id   AF-A0A356IQC8-F1
#
_cell.length_a   1.000
_cell.length_b   1.000
_cell.length_c   1.000
_cell.angle_alpha   90.00
_cell.angle_beta   90.00
_cell.angle_gamma   90.00
#
_symmetry.space_group_name_H-M   'P 1'
#
loop_
_entity.id
_entity.type
_entity.pdbx_description
1 polymer ?
#
loop_
_entity_poly.entity_id
_entity_poly.type
_entity_poly.pdbx_seq_one_letter_code
_entity_poly.pdbx_strand_id
1 'polypeptide(L)'
;VWLYFLYPADQQHLIPFRYGPFGITNYLGVIATLMVLYLLYLSRNTVLKRYGVQKWKRHQKLTYFYATAVVVHGFVYQYLEKRSLVFVVLCIVMVLAAAILQWQGYRRSKAALRLVH
;
A
#
# COMPACT_ATOMS: atom_id res chain seq x y z
N VAL A 1 -12.87 -17.12 3.49
CA VAL A 1 -12.01 -16.29 2.63
C VAL A 1 -12.65 -16.00 1.28
N TRP A 2 -13.17 -17.00 0.55
CA TRP A 2 -13.77 -16.80 -0.78
C TRP A 2 -14.90 -15.74 -0.85
N LEU A 3 -15.76 -15.64 0.17
CA LEU A 3 -16.85 -14.64 0.28
C LEU A 3 -16.38 -13.18 0.33
N TYR A 4 -15.07 -12.95 0.51
CA TYR A 4 -14.48 -11.61 0.47
C TYR A 4 -14.31 -11.11 -0.95
N PHE A 5 -14.19 -12.04 -1.90
CA PHE A 5 -13.93 -11.79 -3.31
C PHE A 5 -15.11 -12.20 -4.19
N LEU A 6 -15.93 -13.15 -3.76
CA LEU A 6 -17.08 -13.63 -4.52
C LEU A 6 -18.39 -13.30 -3.78
N TYR A 7 -19.44 -13.01 -4.54
CA TYR A 7 -20.78 -12.95 -3.97
C TYR A 7 -21.21 -14.35 -3.48
N PRO A 8 -21.99 -14.42 -2.39
CA PRO A 8 -22.61 -15.66 -1.93
C PRO A 8 -23.48 -16.32 -3.02
N ALA A 9 -23.54 -17.65 -3.04
CA ALA A 9 -24.26 -18.41 -4.07
C ALA A 9 -25.80 -18.20 -4.02
N ASP A 10 -26.32 -17.77 -2.88
CA ASP A 10 -27.71 -17.38 -2.65
C ASP A 10 -28.07 -16.00 -3.23
N GLN A 11 -27.08 -15.20 -3.65
CA GLN A 11 -27.32 -13.91 -4.30
C GLN A 11 -27.15 -14.02 -5.82
N GLN A 12 -28.21 -13.73 -6.57
CA GLN A 12 -28.14 -13.70 -8.03
C GLN A 12 -27.36 -12.47 -8.51
N HIS A 13 -26.13 -12.69 -8.97
CA HIS A 13 -25.31 -11.71 -9.66
C HIS A 13 -24.87 -12.25 -11.01
N LEU A 14 -24.88 -11.40 -12.04
CA LEU A 14 -24.40 -11.74 -13.40
C LEU A 14 -22.92 -12.13 -13.42
N ILE A 15 -22.14 -11.54 -12.52
CA ILE A 15 -20.71 -11.78 -12.38
C ILE A 15 -20.45 -12.20 -10.92
N PRO A 16 -19.76 -13.32 -10.67
CA PRO A 16 -19.57 -13.84 -9.31
C PRO A 16 -18.61 -12.99 -8.48
N PHE A 17 -17.84 -12.08 -9.09
CA PHE A 17 -16.88 -11.22 -8.41
C PHE A 17 -17.57 -10.10 -7.63
N ARG A 18 -17.09 -9.87 -6.40
CA ARG A 18 -17.64 -8.87 -5.49
C ARG A 18 -17.08 -7.49 -5.83
N TYR A 19 -17.82 -6.75 -6.65
CA TYR A 19 -17.45 -5.39 -7.08
C TYR A 19 -17.99 -4.27 -6.15
N GLY A 20 -18.70 -4.61 -5.08
CA GLY A 20 -19.09 -3.62 -4.06
C GLY A 20 -17.89 -3.09 -3.26
N PRO A 21 -18.06 -2.01 -2.45
CA PRO A 21 -16.97 -1.40 -1.68
C PRO A 21 -16.16 -2.39 -0.84
N PHE A 22 -16.83 -3.36 -0.22
CA PHE A 22 -16.17 -4.43 0.54
C PHE A 22 -15.25 -5.30 -0.32
N GLY A 23 -15.70 -5.74 -1.49
CA GLY A 23 -14.91 -6.59 -2.37
C GLY A 23 -13.78 -5.83 -3.05
N ILE A 24 -14.03 -4.61 -3.54
CA ILE A 24 -12.97 -3.71 -4.07
C ILE A 24 -11.87 -3.49 -3.03
N THR A 25 -12.24 -3.26 -1.78
CA THR A 25 -11.28 -3.06 -0.68
C THR A 25 -10.43 -4.31 -0.45
N ASN A 26 -11.02 -5.50 -0.54
CA ASN A 26 -10.28 -6.77 -0.47
C ASN A 26 -9.30 -6.97 -1.62
N TYR A 27 -9.73 -6.72 -2.86
CA TYR A 27 -8.84 -6.78 -4.01
C TYR A 27 -7.67 -5.80 -3.87
N LEU A 28 -7.93 -4.58 -3.38
CA LEU A 28 -6.88 -3.60 -3.09
C LEU A 28 -5.88 -4.12 -2.06
N GLY A 29 -6.35 -4.82 -1.02
CA GLY A 29 -5.49 -5.45 -0.01
C GLY A 29 -4.60 -6.56 -0.59
N VAL A 30 -5.14 -7.39 -1.49
CA VAL A 30 -4.36 -8.41 -2.21
C VAL A 30 -3.31 -7.76 -3.11
N ILE A 31 -3.69 -6.75 -3.88
CA ILE A 31 -2.76 -6.01 -4.75
C ILE A 31 -1.65 -5.38 -3.91
N ALA A 32 -1.99 -4.72 -2.80
CA ALA A 32 -1.00 -4.15 -1.88
C ALA A 32 -0.05 -5.21 -1.31
N THR A 33 -0.57 -6.40 -0.97
CA THR A 33 0.23 -7.52 -0.48
C THR A 33 1.22 -8.01 -1.55
N LEU A 34 0.77 -8.19 -2.80
CA LEU A 34 1.65 -8.57 -3.90
C LEU A 34 2.71 -7.50 -4.18
N MET A 35 2.34 -6.23 -4.07
CA MET A 35 3.28 -5.11 -4.22
C MET A 35 4.37 -5.12 -3.14
N VAL A 36 4.02 -5.33 -1.87
CA VAL A 36 5.06 -5.37 -0.82
C VAL A 36 5.98 -6.57 -0.98
N LEU A 37 5.46 -7.73 -1.39
CA LEU A 37 6.30 -8.89 -1.71
C LEU A 37 7.28 -8.59 -2.85
N TYR A 38 6.81 -7.92 -3.90
CA TYR A 38 7.66 -7.47 -5.00
C TYR A 38 8.72 -6.45 -4.54
N LEU A 39 8.33 -5.47 -3.72
CA LEU A 39 9.26 -4.47 -3.16
C LEU A 39 10.30 -5.10 -2.23
N LEU A 40 9.91 -6.10 -1.44
CA LEU A 40 10.80 -6.91 -0.60
C LEU A 40 11.77 -7.74 -1.44
N TYR A 41 11.31 -8.30 -2.56
CA TYR A 41 12.22 -8.95 -3.51
C TYR A 41 13.26 -7.97 -4.07
N LEU A 42 12.82 -6.75 -4.43
CA LEU A 42 13.70 -5.69 -4.92
C LEU A 42 14.67 -5.13 -3.86
N SER A 43 14.42 -5.31 -2.57
CA SER A 43 15.29 -4.75 -1.51
C SER A 43 16.65 -5.46 -1.40
N ARG A 44 16.83 -6.58 -2.12
CA ARG A 44 18.08 -7.36 -2.12
C ARG A 44 19.17 -6.68 -2.95
N ASN A 45 20.39 -6.64 -2.41
CA ASN A 45 21.54 -6.05 -3.09
C ASN A 45 21.89 -6.76 -4.42
N THR A 46 21.62 -8.06 -4.53
CA THR A 46 21.78 -8.83 -5.78
C THR A 46 20.90 -8.30 -6.91
N VAL A 47 19.68 -7.88 -6.58
CA VAL A 47 18.73 -7.32 -7.53
C VAL A 47 19.15 -5.91 -7.96
N LEU A 48 19.64 -5.08 -7.03
CA LEU A 48 20.22 -3.78 -7.35
C LEU A 48 21.39 -3.91 -8.33
N LYS A 49 22.33 -4.83 -8.08
CA LYS A 49 23.48 -5.09 -8.98
C LYS A 49 23.04 -5.56 -10.37
N ARG A 50 21.99 -6.40 -10.44
CA ARG A 50 21.47 -6.93 -11.71
C ARG A 50 20.73 -5.88 -12.55
N TYR A 51 19.87 -5.06 -11.92
CA TYR A 51 19.04 -4.08 -12.65
C TYR A 51 19.75 -2.74 -12.87
N GLY A 52 20.78 -2.44 -12.08
CA GLY A 52 21.40 -1.13 -12.01
C GLY A 52 20.58 -0.11 -11.22
N VAL A 53 21.24 0.93 -10.73
CA VAL A 53 20.69 1.92 -9.79
C VAL A 53 19.43 2.61 -10.34
N GLN A 54 19.45 3.04 -11.61
CA GLN A 54 18.35 3.80 -12.20
C GLN A 54 17.05 2.98 -12.33
N LYS A 55 17.13 1.77 -12.89
CA LYS A 55 15.95 0.90 -13.07
C LYS A 55 15.43 0.44 -11.71
N TRP A 56 16.31 0.01 -10.81
CA TRP A 56 15.95 -0.36 -9.44
C TRP A 56 15.19 0.78 -8.73
N LYS A 57 15.71 2.01 -8.80
CA LYS A 57 15.06 3.16 -8.17
C LYS A 57 13.69 3.44 -8.76
N ARG A 58 13.49 3.26 -10.07
CA ARG A 58 12.18 3.41 -10.71
C ARG A 58 11.16 2.41 -10.15
N HIS A 59 11.54 1.14 -10.00
CA HIS A 59 10.64 0.14 -9.41
C HIS A 59 10.38 0.39 -7.92
N GLN A 60 11.39 0.84 -7.16
CA GLN A 60 11.22 1.20 -5.74
C GLN A 60 10.25 2.37 -5.51
N LYS A 61 9.98 3.22 -6.52
CA LYS A 61 8.93 4.26 -6.43
C LYS A 61 7.52 3.67 -6.30
N LEU A 62 7.30 2.40 -6.63
CA LEU A 62 6.03 1.70 -6.36
C LEU A 62 5.69 1.67 -4.86
N THR A 63 6.66 1.90 -3.97
CA THR A 63 6.43 2.06 -2.54
C THR A 63 5.42 3.18 -2.24
N TYR A 64 5.39 4.26 -3.03
CA TYR A 64 4.40 5.33 -2.85
C TYR A 64 2.98 4.86 -3.17
N PHE A 65 2.82 4.08 -4.25
CA PHE A 65 1.53 3.51 -4.59
C PHE A 65 1.10 2.46 -3.56
N TYR A 66 2.02 1.62 -3.09
CA TYR A 66 1.77 0.66 -2.02
C TYR A 66 1.30 1.36 -0.74
N ALA A 67 2.01 2.42 -0.31
CA ALA A 67 1.63 3.19 0.87
C ALA A 67 0.22 3.76 0.74
N THR A 68 -0.11 4.40 -0.38
CA THR A 68 -1.46 4.91 -0.64
C THR A 68 -2.50 3.80 -0.63
N ALA A 69 -2.22 2.66 -1.28
CA ALA A 69 -3.14 1.52 -1.31
C ALA A 69 -3.43 0.97 0.10
N VAL A 70 -2.41 0.84 0.95
CA VAL A 70 -2.57 0.38 2.35
C VAL A 70 -3.38 1.37 3.17
N VAL A 71 -3.12 2.67 3.03
CA VAL A 71 -3.86 3.73 3.73
C VAL A 71 -5.34 3.68 3.33
N VAL A 72 -5.63 3.69 2.02
CA VAL A 72 -7.00 3.62 1.51
C VAL A 72 -7.70 2.33 1.98
N HIS A 73 -7.04 1.18 1.82
CA HIS A 73 -7.57 -0.10 2.29
C HIS A 73 -7.93 -0.08 3.77
N GLY A 74 -7.02 0.43 4.61
CA GLY A 74 -7.23 0.55 6.05
C GLY A 74 -8.41 1.46 6.41
N PHE A 75 -8.44 2.69 5.89
CA PHE A 75 -9.52 3.64 6.18
C PHE A 75 -10.89 3.16 5.70
N VAL A 76 -10.97 2.56 4.51
CA VAL A 76 -12.24 2.01 4.01
C VAL A 76 -12.72 0.88 4.92
N TYR A 77 -11.82 0.02 5.43
CA TYR A 77 -12.20 -1.02 6.39
C TYR A 77 -12.67 -0.46 7.73
N GLN A 78 -12.02 0.58 8.25
CA GLN A 78 -12.47 1.26 9.46
C GLN A 78 -13.91 1.78 9.31
N TYR A 79 -14.23 2.34 8.14
CA TYR A 79 -15.56 2.83 7.81
C TYR A 79 -16.60 1.71 7.62
N LEU A 80 -16.27 0.70 6.81
CA LEU A 80 -17.18 -0.42 6.49
C LEU A 80 -17.54 -1.25 7.71
N GLU A 81 -16.58 -1.49 8.59
CA GLU A 81 -16.78 -2.30 9.80
C GLU A 81 -17.18 -1.47 11.02
N LYS A 82 -17.42 -0.15 10.84
CA LYS A 82 -17.80 0.79 11.90
C LYS A 82 -16.92 0.63 13.15
N ARG A 83 -15.61 0.58 12.92
CA ARG A 83 -14.62 0.31 13.98
C ARG A 83 -14.62 1.43 15.01
N SER A 84 -14.15 1.11 16.23
CA SER A 84 -14.11 2.08 17.32
C SER A 84 -13.18 3.25 16.96
N LEU A 85 -13.52 4.43 17.51
CA LEU A 85 -12.75 5.65 17.29
C LEU A 85 -11.27 5.50 17.66
N VAL A 86 -10.94 4.66 18.65
CA VAL A 86 -9.57 4.35 19.05
C VAL A 86 -8.75 3.77 17.89
N PHE A 87 -9.31 2.81 17.13
CA PHE A 87 -8.60 2.23 15.98
C PHE A 87 -8.41 3.23 14.84
N VAL A 88 -9.39 4.10 14.61
CA VAL A 88 -9.31 5.17 13.61
C VAL A 88 -8.19 6.15 13.98
N VAL A 89 -8.15 6.61 15.24
CA VAL A 89 -7.12 7.52 15.74
C VAL A 89 -5.73 6.89 15.65
N LEU A 90 -5.58 5.62 16.09
CA LEU A 90 -4.32 4.90 15.97
C LEU A 90 -3.85 4.80 14.51
N CYS A 91 -4.77 4.51 13.58
CA CYS A 91 -4.47 4.46 12.15
C CYS A 91 -3.96 5.82 11.65
N ILE A 92 -4.64 6.92 11.97
CA ILE A 92 -4.23 8.28 11.61
C ILE A 92 -2.83 8.60 12.17
N VAL A 93 -2.58 8.30 13.45
CA VAL A 93 -1.28 8.55 14.09
C VAL A 93 -0.16 7.80 13.38
N MET A 94 -0.36 6.51 13.06
CA MET A 94 0.65 5.72 12.32
C MET A 94 0.91 6.28 10.92
N VAL A 95 -0.14 6.67 10.19
CA VAL A 95 -0.01 7.25 8.85
C VAL A 95 0.73 8.59 8.90
N LEU A 96 0.40 9.46 9.84
CA LEU A 96 1.09 10.74 10.03
C LEU A 96 2.55 10.54 10.42
N ALA A 97 2.85 9.63 11.34
CA ALA A 97 4.21 9.30 11.73
C ALA A 97 5.03 8.82 10.52
N ALA A 98 4.48 7.90 9.72
CA ALA A 98 5.13 7.44 8.49
C ALA A 98 5.34 8.57 7.47
N ALA A 99 4.34 9.44 7.27
CA ALA A 99 4.44 10.58 6.36
C ALA A 99 5.52 11.58 6.80
N ILE A 100 5.60 11.89 8.10
CA ILE A 100 6.61 12.78 8.68
C ILE A 100 8.01 12.18 8.47
N LEU A 101 8.20 10.89 8.75
CA LEU A 101 9.49 10.22 8.53
C LEU A 101 9.90 10.23 7.06
N GLN A 102 8.97 9.95 6.14
CA GLN A 102 9.24 10.02 4.71
C GLN A 102 9.60 11.44 4.26
N TRP A 103 8.90 12.46 4.77
CA TRP A 103 9.17 13.86 4.48
C TRP A 103 10.56 14.29 4.96
N GLN A 104 10.95 13.91 6.18
CA GLN A 104 12.28 14.18 6.73
C GLN A 104 13.37 13.51 5.87
N GLY A 105 13.17 12.26 5.47
CA GLY A 105 14.08 11.53 4.58
C GLY A 105 14.24 12.19 3.21
N TYR A 106 13.14 12.67 2.62
CA TYR A 106 13.16 13.42 1.37
C TYR A 106 13.96 14.72 1.49
N ARG A 107 13.72 15.52 2.55
CA ARG A 107 14.44 16.77 2.79
C ARG A 107 15.94 16.56 2.96
N ARG A 108 16.36 15.55 3.73
CA ARG A 108 17.78 15.20 3.93
C ARG A 108 18.45 14.77 2.62
N SER A 109 17.78 13.94 1.83
CA SER A 109 18.30 13.48 0.54
C SER A 109 18.51 14.65 -0.45
N LYS A 110 17.57 15.60 -0.47
CA LYS A 110 17.67 16.79 -1.33
C LYS A 110 18.76 17.76 -0.86
N ALA A 111 18.95 17.91 0.45
CA ALA A 111 20.03 18.73 1.01
C ALA A 111 21.41 18.16 0.67
N ALA A 112 21.60 16.83 0.78
CA ALA A 112 22.86 16.18 0.41
C ALA A 112 23.22 16.38 -1.07
N LEU A 113 22.25 16.29 -1.98
CA LEU A 113 22.47 16.54 -3.41
C LEU A 113 22.85 17.99 -3.73
N ARG A 114 22.45 18.96 -2.90
CA ARG A 114 22.79 20.39 -3.06
C ARG A 114 24.21 20.73 -2.58
N LEU A 115 24.86 19.85 -1.82
CA LEU A 115 26.23 20.05 -1.32
C LEU A 115 27.30 19.44 -2.24
N VAL A 116 26.88 18.65 -3.24
CA VAL A 116 27.75 17.95 -4.20
C VAL A 116 27.84 18.68 -5.54
N HIS A 117 26.98 19.68 -5.76
CA HIS A 117 27.01 20.64 -6.87
C HIS A 117 27.46 22.01 -6.36
#